data_AF-A0A2K9APD1-F1
#
_entry.id   AF-A0A2K9APD1-F1
#
_cell.length_a   1.000
_cell.length_b   1.000
_cell.length_c   1.000
_cell.angle_alpha   90.00
_cell.angle_beta   90.00
_cell.angle_gamma   90.00
#
_symmetry.space_group_name_H-M   'P 1'
#
loop_
_entity.id
_entity.type
_entity.pdbx_description
1 polymer ?
#
loop_
_entity_poly.entity_id
_entity_poly.type
_entity_poly.pdbx_seq_one_letter_code
_entity_poly.pdbx_strand_id
1 'polypeptide(L)'
;MNDIVSFIMSALSYFIISHFIYRITNKIKWAYGFLIIIFLSSMYEFIPVVLMTNDLYVILYVFLIRVFPVLFSSVLFIKFTGGLSFRSRRIKTPKLKEKKDEIFTTSYLIKFTYLMFVFALIVIGLSIFFIEDLLQYILFFLGSGVIIYGIVVLYQLRAFKSDVIVLIVGKQKENIYMRELNPKQAIITIKDIYQNENYLIDKFATVYIYEQNKLKEKHYLYWIATSQPFDIEDPMFKKTTLGYKEHIAELMKYHDAIIKLEKHKLSYTKINEKKYKK
;
A
#
# COMPACT_ATOMS: atom_id res chain seq x y z
N MET A 1 31.51 15.82 4.60
CA MET A 1 30.66 14.82 5.32
C MET A 1 29.23 15.32 5.51
N ASN A 2 29.03 16.62 5.82
CA ASN A 2 27.70 17.24 5.90
C ASN A 2 26.88 17.20 4.60
N ASP A 3 27.52 17.30 3.43
CA ASP A 3 26.78 17.44 2.17
C ASP A 3 26.13 16.15 1.68
N ILE A 4 26.76 15.00 1.92
CA ILE A 4 26.18 13.69 1.61
C ILE A 4 24.99 13.42 2.53
N VAL A 5 25.11 13.78 3.81
CA VAL A 5 24.00 13.66 4.77
C VAL A 5 22.85 14.59 4.36
N SER A 6 23.15 15.84 4.01
CA SER A 6 22.17 16.81 3.51
C SER A 6 21.47 16.33 2.23
N PHE A 7 22.23 15.74 1.30
CA PHE A 7 21.69 15.12 0.09
C PHE A 7 20.70 14.01 0.43
N ILE A 8 21.11 13.03 1.24
CA ILE A 8 20.28 11.88 1.62
C ILE A 8 19.03 12.35 2.36
N MET A 9 19.19 13.29 3.30
CA MET A 9 18.09 13.84 4.08
C MET A 9 17.08 14.59 3.23
N SER A 10 17.54 15.44 2.31
CA SER A 10 16.68 16.17 1.40
C SER A 10 15.91 15.21 0.49
N ALA A 11 16.61 14.23 -0.10
CA ALA A 11 16.00 13.25 -0.99
C ALA A 11 14.94 12.40 -0.27
N LEU A 12 15.24 11.91 0.92
CA LEU A 12 14.29 11.14 1.73
C LEU A 12 13.12 11.99 2.21
N SER A 13 13.36 13.23 2.62
CA SER A 13 12.31 14.15 3.09
C SER A 13 11.31 14.45 1.97
N TYR A 14 11.79 14.83 0.79
CA TYR A 14 10.93 15.08 -0.37
C TYR A 14 10.13 13.82 -0.77
N PHE A 15 10.76 12.64 -0.68
CA PHE A 15 10.10 11.38 -0.99
C PHE A 15 8.99 11.07 0.01
N ILE A 16 9.27 11.21 1.32
CA ILE A 16 8.31 10.95 2.38
C ILE A 16 7.13 11.91 2.28
N ILE A 17 7.38 13.21 2.08
CA ILE A 17 6.33 14.23 2.00
C ILE A 17 5.46 14.01 0.76
N SER A 18 6.06 13.78 -0.41
CA SER A 18 5.29 13.48 -1.63
C SER A 18 4.47 12.19 -1.47
N HIS A 19 5.03 11.15 -0.85
CA HIS A 19 4.32 9.92 -0.53
C HIS A 19 3.18 10.16 0.48
N PHE A 20 3.38 10.99 1.48
CA PHE A 20 2.35 11.35 2.46
C PHE A 20 1.18 12.10 1.81
N ILE A 21 1.48 13.13 1.00
CA ILE A 21 0.48 13.87 0.21
C ILE A 21 -0.32 12.91 -0.67
N TYR A 22 0.36 11.98 -1.35
CA TYR A 22 -0.32 10.97 -2.15
C TYR A 22 -1.27 10.10 -1.31
N ARG A 23 -0.84 9.64 -0.13
CA ARG A 23 -1.65 8.76 0.73
C ARG A 23 -2.87 9.46 1.33
N ILE A 24 -2.76 10.74 1.70
CA ILE A 24 -3.89 11.53 2.21
C ILE A 24 -4.89 11.84 1.10
N THR A 25 -4.40 12.39 -0.01
CA THR A 25 -5.29 12.86 -1.09
C THR A 25 -5.81 11.74 -1.98
N ASN A 26 -5.18 10.56 -1.91
CA ASN A 26 -5.35 9.42 -2.82
C ASN A 26 -5.23 9.82 -4.30
N LYS A 27 -4.53 10.93 -4.58
CA LYS A 27 -4.42 11.58 -5.89
C LYS A 27 -2.97 11.88 -6.18
N ILE A 28 -2.38 11.08 -7.07
CA ILE A 28 -0.98 11.19 -7.51
C ILE A 28 -0.59 12.60 -8.00
N LYS A 29 -1.53 13.34 -8.62
CA LYS A 29 -1.28 14.69 -9.17
C LYS A 29 -0.81 15.70 -8.11
N TRP A 30 -1.30 15.61 -6.87
CA TRP A 30 -0.92 16.56 -5.81
C TRP A 30 0.51 16.31 -5.32
N ALA A 31 0.92 15.04 -5.24
CA ALA A 31 2.29 14.68 -4.91
C ALA A 31 3.28 15.13 -6.01
N TYR A 32 2.89 15.03 -7.29
CA TYR A 32 3.68 15.61 -8.38
C TYR A 32 3.69 17.13 -8.36
N GLY A 33 2.56 17.77 -8.04
CA GLY A 33 2.51 19.23 -7.86
C GLY A 33 3.52 19.70 -6.82
N PHE A 34 3.58 19.01 -5.67
CA PHE A 34 4.59 19.27 -4.66
C PHE A 34 6.02 19.08 -5.18
N LEU A 35 6.33 17.94 -5.81
CA LEU A 35 7.67 17.68 -6.34
C LEU A 35 8.09 18.69 -7.42
N ILE A 36 7.15 19.15 -8.26
CA ILE A 36 7.39 20.19 -9.27
C ILE A 36 7.70 21.53 -8.61
N ILE A 37 6.94 21.92 -7.58
CA ILE A 37 7.19 23.17 -6.83
C ILE A 37 8.59 23.14 -6.20
N ILE A 38 8.95 22.03 -5.54
CA ILE A 38 10.28 21.87 -4.95
C ILE A 38 11.36 21.89 -6.04
N PHE A 39 11.13 21.22 -7.17
CA PHE A 39 12.07 21.22 -8.29
C PHE A 39 12.29 22.64 -8.85
N LEU A 40 11.23 23.42 -9.03
CA LEU A 40 11.32 24.80 -9.49
C LEU A 40 12.06 25.68 -8.48
N SER A 41 11.81 25.48 -7.17
CA SER A 41 12.54 26.18 -6.10
C SER A 41 14.04 25.84 -6.14
N SER A 42 14.39 24.55 -6.26
CA SER A 42 15.78 24.11 -6.37
C SER A 42 16.46 24.60 -7.65
N MET A 43 15.72 24.68 -8.76
CA MET A 43 16.21 25.25 -10.02
C MET A 43 16.46 26.75 -9.90
N TYR A 44 15.56 27.49 -9.25
CA TYR A 44 15.70 28.93 -9.03
C TYR A 44 17.00 29.27 -8.30
N GLU A 45 17.38 28.48 -7.31
CA GLU A 45 18.65 28.63 -6.61
C GLU A 45 19.88 28.15 -7.40
N PHE A 46 19.69 27.18 -8.31
CA PHE A 46 20.77 26.61 -9.12
C PHE A 46 21.13 27.48 -10.33
N ILE A 47 20.15 28.12 -10.96
CA ILE A 47 20.34 28.94 -12.19
C ILE A 47 21.41 30.03 -12.01
N PRO A 48 21.42 30.84 -10.94
CA PRO A 48 22.45 31.85 -10.73
C PRO A 48 23.85 31.26 -10.69
N VAL A 49 24.02 30.06 -10.10
CA VAL A 49 25.33 29.39 -10.02
C VAL A 49 25.84 28.99 -11.40
N VAL A 50 24.95 28.54 -12.29
CA VAL A 50 25.29 28.21 -13.69
C VAL A 50 25.68 29.46 -14.48
N LEU A 51 25.02 30.60 -14.20
CA LEU A 51 25.26 31.85 -14.93
C LEU A 51 26.48 32.62 -14.43
N MET A 52 26.85 32.46 -13.16
CA MET A 52 27.91 33.25 -12.51
C MET A 52 29.25 32.53 -12.39
N THR A 53 29.27 31.20 -12.53
CA THR A 53 30.47 30.37 -12.36
C THR A 53 30.80 29.64 -13.66
N ASN A 54 32.06 29.73 -14.11
CA ASN A 54 32.56 28.96 -15.26
C ASN A 54 33.20 27.61 -14.86
N ASP A 55 33.32 27.32 -13.57
CA ASP A 55 33.87 26.07 -13.07
C ASP A 55 32.81 24.95 -13.12
N LEU A 56 33.02 24.00 -14.03
CA LEU A 56 32.17 22.83 -14.22
C LEU A 56 32.04 21.98 -12.93
N TYR A 57 33.09 21.89 -12.11
CA TYR A 57 33.06 21.10 -10.89
C TYR A 57 32.13 21.71 -9.84
N VAL A 58 32.13 23.04 -9.72
CA VAL A 58 31.23 23.76 -8.83
C VAL A 58 29.78 23.62 -9.31
N ILE A 59 29.54 23.73 -10.62
CA ILE A 59 28.21 23.54 -11.20
C ILE A 59 27.68 22.12 -10.90
N LEU A 60 28.49 21.09 -11.16
CA LEU A 60 28.10 19.69 -10.91
C LEU A 60 27.85 19.42 -9.43
N TYR A 61 28.71 19.96 -8.55
CA TYR A 61 28.57 19.79 -7.12
C TYR A 61 27.29 20.44 -6.58
N VAL A 62 27.00 21.69 -6.97
CA VAL A 62 25.78 22.38 -6.54
C VAL A 62 24.54 21.71 -7.12
N PHE A 63 24.61 21.22 -8.37
CA PHE A 63 23.53 20.42 -8.96
C PHE A 63 23.25 19.16 -8.13
N LEU A 64 24.30 18.42 -7.76
CA LEU A 64 24.19 17.20 -6.97
C LEU A 64 23.56 17.45 -5.60
N ILE A 65 23.83 18.58 -4.97
CA ILE A 65 23.32 18.87 -3.63
C ILE A 65 21.94 19.51 -3.65
N ARG A 66 21.65 20.41 -4.61
CA ARG A 66 20.40 21.19 -4.60
C ARG A 66 19.30 20.60 -5.45
N VAL A 67 19.64 20.08 -6.62
CA VAL A 67 18.67 19.66 -7.64
C VAL A 67 18.47 18.15 -7.63
N PHE A 68 19.58 17.42 -7.60
CA PHE A 68 19.56 15.97 -7.70
C PHE A 68 18.77 15.26 -6.58
N PRO A 69 18.68 15.75 -5.31
CA PRO A 69 17.83 15.13 -4.32
C PRO A 69 16.36 15.10 -4.72
N VAL A 70 15.88 16.15 -5.40
CA VAL A 70 14.48 16.27 -5.86
C VAL A 70 14.22 15.29 -7.01
N LEU A 71 15.16 15.18 -7.94
CA LEU A 71 15.08 14.21 -9.05
C LEU A 71 15.12 12.77 -8.52
N PHE A 72 16.03 12.49 -7.59
CA PHE A 72 16.17 11.18 -6.96
C PHE A 72 14.91 10.80 -6.17
N SER A 73 14.40 11.73 -5.37
CA SER A 73 13.10 11.60 -4.69
C SER A 73 11.95 11.34 -5.67
N SER A 74 11.91 12.04 -6.80
CA SER A 74 10.87 11.86 -7.82
C SER A 74 10.93 10.47 -8.45
N VAL A 75 12.14 9.96 -8.73
CA VAL A 75 12.35 8.59 -9.25
C VAL A 75 11.91 7.55 -8.22
N LEU A 76 12.28 7.72 -6.95
CA LEU A 76 11.82 6.87 -5.86
C LEU A 76 10.28 6.91 -5.75
N PHE A 77 9.68 8.09 -5.75
CA PHE A 77 8.24 8.27 -5.68
C PHE A 77 7.52 7.55 -6.83
N ILE A 78 8.03 7.68 -8.07
CA ILE A 78 7.53 6.95 -9.24
C ILE A 78 7.62 5.44 -9.04
N LYS A 79 8.77 4.94 -8.58
CA LYS A 79 9.00 3.49 -8.39
C LYS A 79 8.08 2.91 -7.32
N PHE A 80 7.82 3.64 -6.23
CA PHE A 80 7.02 3.18 -5.11
C PHE A 80 5.51 3.36 -5.31
N THR A 81 5.08 4.39 -6.05
CA THR A 81 3.65 4.61 -6.35
C THR A 81 3.18 3.95 -7.64
N GLY A 82 4.09 3.34 -8.40
CA GLY A 82 3.83 2.77 -9.72
C GLY A 82 3.81 3.80 -10.85
N GLY A 83 4.04 5.08 -10.54
CA GLY A 83 4.35 6.16 -11.47
C GLY A 83 3.19 6.65 -12.35
N LEU A 84 3.39 7.84 -12.92
CA LEU A 84 2.72 8.29 -14.13
C LEU A 84 2.79 7.16 -15.16
N SER A 85 1.68 6.50 -15.44
CA SER A 85 1.51 5.89 -16.74
C SER A 85 1.49 7.06 -17.74
N PHE A 86 2.66 7.53 -18.18
CA PHE A 86 2.74 8.07 -19.51
C PHE A 86 2.14 6.98 -20.38
N ARG A 87 0.95 7.24 -20.93
CA ARG A 87 0.32 6.41 -21.95
C ARG A 87 1.29 6.40 -23.12
N SER A 88 2.37 5.62 -23.04
CA SER A 88 3.06 5.19 -24.23
C SER A 88 2.00 4.39 -24.96
N ARG A 89 1.58 4.86 -26.13
CA ARG A 89 0.97 4.00 -27.15
C ARG A 89 2.03 2.98 -27.55
N ARG A 90 2.35 2.04 -26.67
CA ARG A 90 3.04 0.81 -27.01
C ARG A 90 1.95 -0.18 -27.33
N ILE A 91 1.91 -0.58 -28.59
CA ILE A 91 1.21 -1.77 -29.05
C ILE A 91 1.76 -2.91 -28.18
N LYS A 92 0.99 -3.33 -27.18
CA LYS A 92 1.36 -4.43 -26.31
C LYS A 92 1.02 -5.71 -27.05
N THR A 93 2.04 -6.46 -27.45
CA THR A 93 1.86 -7.91 -27.54
C THR A 93 1.49 -8.40 -26.13
N PRO A 94 0.37 -9.14 -25.98
CA PRO A 94 -0.09 -9.56 -24.68
C PRO A 94 0.81 -10.69 -24.16
N LYS A 95 1.91 -10.34 -23.50
CA LYS A 95 2.46 -11.26 -22.49
C LYS A 95 1.54 -11.16 -21.29
N LEU A 96 0.82 -12.24 -21.00
CA LEU A 96 0.08 -12.43 -19.76
C LEU A 96 1.04 -12.20 -18.60
N LYS A 97 0.96 -11.02 -17.99
CA LYS A 97 1.67 -10.73 -16.76
C LYS A 97 0.94 -11.54 -15.69
N GLU A 98 1.49 -12.68 -15.29
CA GLU A 98 0.98 -13.41 -14.12
C GLU A 98 0.92 -12.40 -12.97
N LYS A 99 -0.30 -12.08 -12.55
CA LYS A 99 -0.51 -11.19 -11.43
C LYS A 99 -0.13 -11.99 -10.21
N LYS A 100 0.95 -11.61 -9.54
CA LYS A 100 1.26 -12.15 -8.21
C LYS A 100 0.14 -11.68 -7.29
N ASP A 101 -0.79 -12.58 -6.99
CA ASP A 101 -1.88 -12.35 -6.04
C ASP A 101 -1.32 -12.41 -4.61
N GLU A 102 -0.51 -11.41 -4.28
CA GLU A 102 0.08 -11.21 -2.96
C GLU A 102 -1.01 -10.80 -1.96
N ILE A 103 -1.15 -11.59 -0.91
CA ILE A 103 -2.00 -11.32 0.24
C ILE A 103 -1.16 -10.58 1.28
N PHE A 104 -1.40 -9.28 1.40
CA PHE A 104 -0.83 -8.46 2.47
C PHE A 104 -1.65 -8.65 3.75
N THR A 105 -1.10 -9.41 4.68
CA THR A 105 -1.73 -9.69 5.97
C THR A 105 -1.68 -8.45 6.87
N THR A 106 -2.44 -8.47 7.95
CA THR A 106 -2.40 -7.42 8.96
C THR A 106 -1.03 -7.33 9.65
N SER A 107 -0.27 -8.44 9.69
CA SER A 107 1.12 -8.47 10.15
C SER A 107 2.02 -7.52 9.36
N TYR A 108 1.81 -7.43 8.03
CA TYR A 108 2.53 -6.48 7.19
C TYR A 108 2.23 -5.04 7.60
N LEU A 109 0.95 -4.69 7.84
CA LEU A 109 0.56 -3.36 8.27
C LEU A 109 1.20 -2.99 9.61
N ILE A 110 1.24 -3.93 10.57
CA ILE A 110 1.88 -3.74 11.87
C ILE A 110 3.38 -3.48 11.69
N LYS A 111 4.10 -4.36 10.98
CA LYS A 111 5.54 -4.20 10.72
C LYS A 111 5.86 -2.90 9.99
N PHE A 112 5.06 -2.54 9.00
CA PHE A 112 5.20 -1.30 8.26
C PHE A 112 4.95 -0.08 9.15
N THR A 113 3.97 -0.13 10.06
CA THR A 113 3.71 0.95 11.01
C THR A 113 4.87 1.13 11.98
N TYR A 114 5.47 0.03 12.48
CA TYR A 114 6.70 0.10 13.27
C TYR A 114 7.87 0.70 12.51
N LEU A 115 8.05 0.32 11.24
CA LEU A 115 9.09 0.90 10.39
C LEU A 115 8.88 2.42 10.22
N MET A 116 7.64 2.86 9.99
CA MET A 116 7.29 4.27 9.90
C MET A 116 7.59 5.04 11.19
N PHE A 117 7.36 4.44 12.37
CA PHE A 117 7.74 5.06 13.65
C PHE A 117 9.25 5.27 13.77
N VAL A 118 10.03 4.23 13.46
CA VAL A 118 11.50 4.32 13.51
C VAL A 118 11.99 5.41 12.57
N PHE A 119 11.47 5.45 11.34
CA PHE A 119 11.81 6.51 10.39
C PHE A 119 11.40 7.90 10.88
N ALA A 120 10.21 8.07 11.45
CA ALA A 120 9.78 9.36 11.99
C ALA A 120 10.69 9.83 13.13
N LEU A 121 11.09 8.93 14.03
CA LEU A 121 12.03 9.24 15.11
C LEU A 121 13.42 9.61 14.57
N ILE A 122 13.91 8.92 13.55
CA ILE A 122 15.18 9.24 12.88
C ILE A 122 15.09 10.63 12.24
N VAL A 123 14.01 10.94 11.51
CA VAL A 123 13.83 12.25 10.87
C VAL A 123 13.77 13.38 11.91
N ILE A 124 13.02 13.19 13.00
CA ILE A 124 12.97 14.13 14.12
C ILE A 124 14.37 14.29 14.73
N GLY A 125 15.04 13.19 15.06
CA GLY A 125 16.38 13.21 15.64
C GLY A 125 17.39 13.93 14.76
N LEU A 126 17.43 13.63 13.47
CA LEU A 126 18.33 14.29 12.52
C LEU A 126 17.98 15.76 12.30
N SER A 127 16.69 16.13 12.34
CA SER A 127 16.29 17.53 12.25
C SER A 127 16.74 18.37 13.44
N ILE A 128 17.00 17.77 14.62
CA ILE A 128 17.58 18.50 15.77
C ILE A 128 19.02 18.93 15.50
N PHE A 129 19.80 18.09 14.80
CA PHE A 129 21.25 18.31 14.65
C PHE A 129 21.63 19.00 13.33
N PHE A 130 20.82 18.87 12.28
CA PHE A 130 21.23 19.22 10.91
C PHE A 130 20.32 20.23 10.22
N ILE A 131 19.19 20.61 10.83
CA ILE A 131 18.17 21.44 10.18
C ILE A 131 17.77 22.56 11.13
N GLU A 132 17.88 23.80 10.64
CA GLU A 132 17.56 25.00 11.42
C GLU A 132 16.24 25.63 10.94
N ASP A 133 15.74 26.58 11.72
CA ASP A 133 14.61 27.45 11.41
C ASP A 133 13.27 26.73 11.12
N LEU A 134 12.41 27.38 10.33
CA LEU A 134 11.05 26.96 10.02
C LEU A 134 10.96 25.50 9.53
N LEU A 135 11.98 25.03 8.78
CA LEU A 135 12.00 23.67 8.23
C LEU A 135 12.09 22.61 9.34
N GLN A 136 12.79 22.89 10.43
CA GLN A 136 12.86 22.02 11.60
C GLN A 136 11.48 21.82 12.23
N TYR A 137 10.74 22.91 12.44
CA TYR A 137 9.39 22.86 13.02
C TYR A 137 8.40 22.11 12.11
N ILE A 138 8.51 22.27 10.79
CA ILE A 138 7.72 21.53 9.82
C ILE A 138 8.01 20.02 9.92
N LEU A 139 9.29 19.63 10.02
CA LEU A 139 9.68 18.23 10.14
C LEU A 139 9.24 17.61 11.46
N PHE A 140 9.30 18.36 12.56
CA PHE A 140 8.72 17.92 13.83
C PHE A 140 7.22 17.71 13.70
N PHE A 141 6.50 18.68 13.15
CA PHE A 141 5.05 18.57 12.98
C PHE A 141 4.67 17.36 12.13
N LEU A 142 5.36 17.14 11.01
CA LEU A 142 5.12 15.99 10.13
C LEU A 142 5.50 14.67 10.81
N GLY A 143 6.65 14.61 11.48
CA GLY A 143 7.13 13.43 12.20
C GLY A 143 6.16 13.04 13.32
N SER A 144 5.75 14.02 14.15
CA SER A 144 4.72 13.82 15.17
C SER A 144 3.39 13.38 14.57
N GLY A 145 2.99 13.94 13.43
CA GLY A 145 1.79 13.52 12.70
C GLY A 145 1.83 12.05 12.27
N VAL A 146 2.98 11.60 11.75
CA VAL A 146 3.22 10.18 11.40
C VAL A 146 3.11 9.29 12.64
N ILE A 147 3.70 9.72 13.76
CA ILE A 147 3.64 8.98 15.03
C ILE A 147 2.18 8.87 15.51
N ILE A 148 1.44 9.99 15.59
CA ILE A 148 0.04 10.01 16.01
C ILE A 148 -0.81 9.11 15.11
N TYR A 149 -0.64 9.21 13.79
CA TYR A 149 -1.35 8.37 12.85
C TYR A 149 -1.03 6.88 13.05
N GLY A 150 0.25 6.54 13.23
CA GLY A 150 0.69 5.18 13.53
C GLY A 150 0.03 4.62 14.80
N ILE A 151 -0.09 5.44 15.86
CA ILE A 151 -0.75 5.04 17.11
C ILE A 151 -2.23 4.74 16.86
N VAL A 152 -2.92 5.60 16.10
CA VAL A 152 -4.33 5.39 15.74
C VAL A 152 -4.51 4.08 14.96
N VAL A 153 -3.64 3.81 13.98
CA VAL A 153 -3.67 2.56 13.21
C VAL A 153 -3.46 1.35 14.11
N LEU A 154 -2.43 1.36 14.97
CA LEU A 154 -2.18 0.27 15.91
C LEU A 154 -3.34 0.07 16.90
N TYR A 155 -3.95 1.16 17.37
CA TYR A 155 -5.12 1.09 18.25
C TYR A 155 -6.32 0.42 17.57
N GLN A 156 -6.59 0.76 16.30
CA GLN A 156 -7.63 0.10 15.52
C GLN A 156 -7.33 -1.39 15.30
N LEU A 157 -6.07 -1.74 15.03
CA LEU A 157 -5.63 -3.12 14.81
C LEU A 157 -5.63 -3.97 16.09
N ARG A 158 -5.67 -3.39 17.29
CA ARG A 158 -5.75 -4.15 18.55
C ARG A 158 -7.01 -5.01 18.66
N ALA A 159 -8.10 -4.59 18.01
CA ALA A 159 -9.35 -5.34 18.00
C ALA A 159 -9.36 -6.48 16.96
N PHE A 160 -8.37 -6.51 16.07
CA PHE A 160 -8.26 -7.47 14.99
C PHE A 160 -7.99 -8.87 15.53
N LYS A 161 -8.75 -9.86 15.05
CA LYS A 161 -8.64 -11.26 15.42
C LYS A 161 -7.81 -12.04 14.41
N SER A 162 -8.22 -12.03 13.14
CA SER A 162 -7.60 -12.90 12.14
C SER A 162 -7.79 -12.44 10.70
N ASP A 163 -6.78 -12.75 9.90
CA ASP A 163 -6.84 -12.79 8.44
C ASP A 163 -7.34 -14.20 8.05
N VAL A 164 -8.33 -14.30 7.16
CA VAL A 164 -8.96 -15.59 6.78
C VAL A 164 -9.01 -15.72 5.27
N ILE A 165 -8.69 -16.90 4.76
CA ILE A 165 -8.88 -17.26 3.36
C ILE A 165 -10.16 -18.04 3.21
N VAL A 166 -10.95 -17.63 2.23
CA VAL A 166 -12.22 -18.25 1.88
C VAL A 166 -12.11 -18.79 0.45
N LEU A 167 -12.15 -20.10 0.32
CA LEU A 167 -12.22 -20.78 -0.97
C LEU A 167 -13.68 -21.09 -1.28
N ILE A 168 -14.15 -20.63 -2.44
CA ILE A 168 -15.49 -20.94 -2.95
C ILE A 168 -15.31 -21.86 -4.16
N VAL A 169 -15.87 -23.06 -4.08
CA VAL A 169 -15.76 -24.09 -5.11
C VAL A 169 -17.09 -24.25 -5.84
N GLY A 170 -17.00 -24.35 -7.17
CA GLY A 170 -18.13 -24.63 -8.05
C GLY A 170 -18.81 -23.38 -8.61
N LYS A 171 -19.59 -23.58 -9.68
CA LYS A 171 -20.28 -22.50 -10.43
C LYS A 171 -21.43 -21.90 -9.62
N GLN A 172 -22.09 -22.70 -8.78
CA GLN A 172 -23.24 -22.27 -7.96
C GLN A 172 -22.87 -21.99 -6.49
N LYS A 173 -21.58 -21.96 -6.15
CA LYS A 173 -21.10 -21.77 -4.76
C LYS A 173 -21.59 -22.88 -3.84
N GLU A 174 -21.46 -24.12 -4.30
CA GLU A 174 -21.94 -25.30 -3.56
C GLU A 174 -21.12 -25.52 -2.29
N ASN A 175 -19.79 -25.41 -2.39
CA ASN A 175 -18.88 -25.66 -1.28
C ASN A 175 -18.07 -24.40 -0.93
N ILE A 176 -18.03 -24.06 0.36
CA ILE A 176 -17.25 -22.94 0.89
C ILE A 176 -16.35 -23.46 2.01
N TYR A 177 -15.06 -23.11 1.93
CA TYR A 177 -14.07 -23.48 2.93
C TYR A 177 -13.40 -22.24 3.49
N MET A 178 -13.11 -22.27 4.79
CA MET A 178 -12.39 -21.21 5.48
C MET A 178 -11.14 -21.76 6.14
N ARG A 179 -10.05 -20.99 6.05
CA ARG A 179 -8.80 -21.24 6.74
C ARG A 179 -8.29 -19.94 7.34
N GLU A 180 -8.03 -19.93 8.64
CA GLU A 180 -7.37 -18.81 9.30
C GLU A 180 -5.88 -18.78 8.93
N LEU A 181 -5.38 -17.59 8.63
CA LEU A 181 -3.98 -17.36 8.31
C LEU A 181 -3.15 -17.22 9.58
N ASN A 182 -1.91 -17.72 9.54
CA ASN A 182 -0.97 -17.51 10.62
C ASN A 182 -0.56 -16.02 10.67
N PRO A 183 -0.75 -15.33 11.81
CA PRO A 183 -0.49 -13.89 11.93
C PRO A 183 0.99 -13.51 11.79
N LYS A 184 1.94 -14.46 11.75
CA LYS A 184 3.38 -14.17 11.66
C LYS A 184 3.85 -13.84 10.23
N GLN A 185 3.17 -14.36 9.21
CA GLN A 185 3.54 -14.16 7.81
C GLN A 185 3.00 -12.83 7.29
N ALA A 186 3.87 -11.99 6.72
CA ALA A 186 3.51 -10.63 6.27
C ALA A 186 2.92 -10.61 4.85
N ILE A 187 3.50 -11.39 3.95
CA ILE A 187 3.07 -11.52 2.55
C ILE A 187 2.97 -13.02 2.27
N ILE A 188 1.84 -13.44 1.72
CA ILE A 188 1.59 -14.83 1.35
C ILE A 188 0.95 -14.84 -0.04
N THR A 189 1.21 -15.87 -0.84
CA THR A 189 0.48 -16.11 -2.08
C THR A 189 -0.50 -17.25 -1.92
N ILE A 190 -1.55 -17.30 -2.74
CA ILE A 190 -2.52 -18.40 -2.68
C ILE A 190 -1.86 -19.78 -2.93
N LYS A 191 -0.82 -19.81 -3.76
CA LYS A 191 -0.01 -21.02 -4.04
C LYS A 191 0.75 -21.52 -2.82
N ASP A 192 1.07 -20.65 -1.85
CA ASP A 192 1.72 -21.07 -0.60
C ASP A 192 0.74 -21.78 0.35
N ILE A 193 -0.57 -21.69 0.08
CA ILE A 193 -1.63 -22.07 1.02
C ILE A 193 -2.46 -23.22 0.48
N TYR A 194 -2.77 -23.19 -0.81
CA TYR A 194 -3.48 -24.25 -1.49
C TYR A 194 -2.79 -24.51 -2.83
N GLN A 195 -2.12 -25.67 -2.91
CA GLN A 195 -1.39 -26.12 -4.08
C GLN A 195 -2.29 -27.08 -4.86
N ASN A 196 -2.85 -26.62 -5.96
CA ASN A 196 -3.53 -27.48 -6.92
C ASN A 196 -3.31 -26.92 -8.33
N GLU A 197 -2.59 -27.68 -9.15
CA GLU A 197 -2.24 -27.27 -10.52
C GLU A 197 -3.42 -27.46 -11.50
N ASN A 198 -4.41 -28.27 -11.12
CA ASN A 198 -5.52 -28.63 -12.01
C ASN A 198 -6.60 -27.55 -12.10
N TYR A 199 -6.55 -26.54 -11.22
CA TYR A 199 -7.61 -25.53 -11.13
C TYR A 199 -7.06 -24.11 -11.10
N LEU A 200 -7.75 -23.22 -11.83
CA LEU A 200 -7.51 -21.79 -11.76
C LEU A 200 -8.16 -21.22 -10.50
N ILE A 201 -7.35 -20.53 -9.70
CA ILE A 201 -7.76 -19.92 -8.44
C ILE A 201 -7.61 -18.41 -8.58
N ASP A 202 -8.75 -17.72 -8.67
CA ASP A 202 -8.78 -16.28 -8.86
C ASP A 202 -9.26 -15.58 -7.60
N LYS A 203 -8.52 -14.57 -7.15
CA LYS A 203 -9.01 -13.63 -6.15
C LYS A 203 -10.08 -12.74 -6.78
N PHE A 204 -11.25 -12.65 -6.14
CA PHE A 204 -12.33 -11.79 -6.63
C PHE A 204 -12.78 -10.72 -5.62
N ALA A 205 -12.61 -10.94 -4.31
CA ALA A 205 -12.98 -9.94 -3.33
C ALA A 205 -12.14 -9.99 -2.04
N THR A 206 -12.10 -8.86 -1.34
CA THR A 206 -11.63 -8.76 0.05
C THR A 206 -12.76 -8.17 0.89
N VAL A 207 -13.20 -8.91 1.91
CA VAL A 207 -14.26 -8.50 2.84
C VAL A 207 -13.61 -8.06 4.14
N TYR A 208 -13.90 -6.84 4.58
CA TYR A 208 -13.51 -6.31 5.88
C TYR A 208 -14.71 -6.38 6.81
N ILE A 209 -14.60 -7.11 7.93
CA ILE A 209 -15.67 -7.29 8.89
C ILE A 209 -15.41 -6.42 10.11
N TYR A 210 -16.32 -5.51 10.36
CA TYR A 210 -16.33 -4.61 11.50
C TYR A 210 -17.34 -5.08 12.54
N GLU A 211 -17.00 -4.92 13.81
CA GLU A 211 -17.89 -5.13 14.94
C GLU A 211 -17.71 -3.94 15.89
N GLN A 212 -18.81 -3.23 16.21
CA GLN A 212 -18.77 -2.01 17.01
C GLN A 212 -17.75 -0.97 16.48
N ASN A 213 -17.82 -0.68 15.17
CA ASN A 213 -16.89 0.21 14.46
C ASN A 213 -15.40 -0.19 14.46
N LYS A 214 -15.03 -1.37 14.96
CA LYS A 214 -13.63 -1.86 14.96
C LYS A 214 -13.46 -3.01 14.00
N LEU A 215 -12.37 -3.00 13.22
CA LEU A 215 -12.06 -4.08 12.29
C LEU A 215 -11.71 -5.34 13.11
N LYS A 216 -12.46 -6.43 12.90
CA LYS A 216 -12.25 -7.71 13.57
C LYS A 216 -11.58 -8.73 12.66
N GLU A 217 -12.08 -8.87 11.44
CA GLU A 217 -11.66 -9.94 10.53
C GLU A 217 -11.48 -9.38 9.12
N LYS A 218 -10.56 -9.99 8.39
CA LYS A 218 -10.33 -9.68 6.98
C LYS A 218 -10.34 -10.97 6.19
N HIS A 219 -11.35 -11.12 5.34
CA HIS A 219 -11.54 -12.33 4.56
C HIS A 219 -11.09 -12.09 3.12
N TYR A 220 -10.20 -12.94 2.61
CA TYR A 220 -9.75 -12.94 1.22
C TYR A 220 -10.51 -14.03 0.48
N LEU A 221 -11.30 -13.63 -0.51
CA LEU A 221 -12.22 -14.53 -1.20
C LEU A 221 -11.62 -14.92 -2.55
N TYR A 222 -11.45 -16.22 -2.71
CA TYR A 222 -10.97 -16.86 -3.91
C TYR A 222 -12.06 -17.75 -4.50
N TRP A 223 -12.13 -17.75 -5.82
CA TRP A 223 -13.02 -18.63 -6.55
C TRP A 223 -12.21 -19.67 -7.31
N ILE A 224 -12.60 -20.93 -7.13
CA ILE A 224 -12.09 -22.06 -7.89
C ILE A 224 -13.15 -22.42 -8.92
N ALA A 225 -12.89 -22.04 -10.17
CA ALA A 225 -13.83 -22.25 -11.26
C ALA A 225 -13.76 -23.69 -11.74
N THR A 226 -14.75 -24.50 -11.36
CA THR A 226 -14.88 -25.90 -11.81
C THR A 226 -16.27 -26.20 -12.36
N SER A 227 -16.34 -27.13 -13.31
CA SER A 227 -17.59 -27.62 -13.89
C SER A 227 -18.37 -28.51 -12.92
N GLN A 228 -17.66 -29.26 -12.08
CA GLN A 228 -18.23 -30.08 -11.01
C GLN A 228 -17.68 -29.62 -9.65
N PRO A 229 -18.52 -29.45 -8.62
CA PRO A 229 -18.04 -29.19 -7.28
C PRO A 229 -17.27 -30.40 -6.76
N PHE A 230 -16.18 -30.14 -6.04
CA PHE A 230 -15.41 -31.16 -5.34
C PHE A 230 -15.19 -30.73 -3.89
N ASP A 231 -14.81 -31.67 -3.03
CA ASP A 231 -14.45 -31.37 -1.66
C ASP A 231 -12.94 -31.14 -1.53
N ILE A 232 -12.56 -30.12 -0.77
CA ILE A 232 -11.15 -29.86 -0.46
C ILE A 232 -10.68 -30.85 0.61
N GLU A 233 -9.68 -31.65 0.27
CA GLU A 233 -9.11 -32.69 1.15
C GLU A 233 -8.14 -32.15 2.21
N ASP A 234 -7.73 -30.87 2.12
CA ASP A 234 -6.83 -30.26 3.10
C ASP A 234 -7.56 -30.00 4.43
N PRO A 235 -7.14 -30.65 5.54
CA PRO A 235 -7.80 -30.53 6.85
C PRO A 235 -7.69 -29.12 7.47
N MET A 236 -6.78 -28.27 6.97
CA MET A 236 -6.67 -26.87 7.39
C MET A 236 -7.85 -26.02 6.89
N PHE A 237 -8.57 -26.51 5.87
CA PHE A 237 -9.74 -25.85 5.29
C PHE A 237 -11.02 -26.46 5.86
N LYS A 238 -11.75 -25.68 6.66
CA LYS A 238 -13.01 -26.12 7.26
C LYS A 238 -14.18 -25.74 6.38
N LYS A 239 -15.00 -26.71 5.99
CA LYS A 239 -16.26 -26.49 5.27
C LYS A 239 -17.21 -25.70 6.16
N THR A 240 -17.82 -24.64 5.63
CA THR A 240 -18.63 -23.71 6.42
C THR A 240 -19.64 -22.95 5.56
N THR A 241 -20.50 -22.16 6.20
CA THR A 241 -21.44 -21.25 5.55
C THR A 241 -21.08 -19.80 5.88
N LEU A 242 -21.08 -18.93 4.87
CA LEU A 242 -20.82 -17.50 5.07
C LEU A 242 -22.12 -16.81 5.44
N GLY A 243 -22.17 -16.19 6.63
CA GLY A 243 -23.35 -15.41 7.05
C GLY A 243 -23.61 -14.16 6.19
N TYR A 244 -22.71 -13.80 5.27
CA TYR A 244 -22.86 -12.71 4.31
C TYR A 244 -22.89 -13.20 2.85
N LYS A 245 -23.24 -14.47 2.59
CA LYS A 245 -23.27 -15.08 1.24
C LYS A 245 -24.05 -14.25 0.22
N GLU A 246 -25.15 -13.65 0.63
CA GLU A 246 -26.01 -12.79 -0.19
C GLU A 246 -25.25 -11.57 -0.75
N HIS A 247 -24.40 -10.94 0.07
CA HIS A 247 -23.59 -9.78 -0.33
C HIS A 247 -22.46 -10.11 -1.31
N ILE A 248 -22.16 -11.41 -1.49
CA ILE A 248 -21.09 -11.89 -2.38
C ILE A 248 -21.65 -12.30 -3.76
N ALA A 249 -22.96 -12.51 -3.89
CA ALA A 249 -23.62 -12.90 -5.14
C ALA A 249 -23.20 -12.03 -6.33
N GLU A 250 -23.17 -10.72 -6.13
CA GLU A 250 -22.88 -9.74 -7.18
C GLU A 250 -21.38 -9.43 -7.35
N LEU A 251 -20.54 -9.81 -6.38
CA LEU A 251 -19.12 -9.42 -6.34
C LEU A 251 -18.26 -10.19 -7.34
N MET A 252 -18.65 -11.39 -7.74
CA MET A 252 -17.88 -12.22 -8.67
C MET A 252 -17.74 -11.62 -10.07
N LYS A 253 -18.60 -10.65 -10.43
CA LYS A 253 -18.49 -9.90 -11.69
C LYS A 253 -17.31 -8.93 -11.70
N TYR A 254 -16.72 -8.66 -10.54
CA TYR A 254 -15.64 -7.71 -10.35
C TYR A 254 -14.36 -8.45 -9.96
N HIS A 255 -13.22 -7.83 -10.25
CA HIS A 255 -11.92 -8.34 -9.84
C HIS A 255 -11.40 -7.51 -8.67
N ASP A 256 -10.96 -8.15 -7.59
CA ASP A 256 -10.51 -7.49 -6.36
C ASP A 256 -11.52 -6.49 -5.74
N ALA A 257 -12.82 -6.82 -5.75
CA ALA A 257 -13.81 -5.99 -5.08
C ALA A 257 -13.50 -5.84 -3.58
N ILE A 258 -13.71 -4.65 -3.03
CA ILE A 258 -13.55 -4.41 -1.59
C ILE A 258 -14.92 -4.13 -1.00
N ILE A 259 -15.33 -4.94 -0.03
CA ILE A 259 -16.57 -4.73 0.71
C ILE A 259 -16.27 -4.59 2.20
N LYS A 260 -16.93 -3.62 2.83
CA LYS A 260 -16.90 -3.42 4.28
C LYS A 260 -18.26 -3.78 4.84
N LEU A 261 -18.29 -4.71 5.77
CA LEU A 261 -19.49 -5.18 6.44
C LEU A 261 -19.42 -4.88 7.93
N GLU A 262 -20.53 -4.49 8.53
CA GLU A 262 -20.70 -4.45 9.98
C GLU A 262 -21.51 -5.66 10.43
N LYS A 263 -20.96 -6.43 11.36
CA LYS A 263 -21.59 -7.61 11.95
C LYS A 263 -22.42 -7.19 13.16
N HIS A 264 -23.73 -7.45 13.08
CA HIS A 264 -24.69 -7.24 14.17
C HIS A 264 -25.33 -8.58 14.54
N LYS A 265 -24.86 -9.19 15.63
CA LYS A 265 -25.25 -10.54 16.08
C LYS A 265 -25.08 -11.60 14.97
N LEU A 266 -26.16 -11.93 14.27
CA LEU A 266 -26.22 -12.93 13.19
C LEU A 266 -26.32 -12.30 11.78
N SER A 267 -26.41 -10.98 11.69
CA SER A 267 -26.61 -10.27 10.43
C SER A 267 -25.40 -9.44 10.03
N TYR A 268 -25.24 -9.24 8.72
CA TYR A 268 -24.19 -8.39 8.14
C TYR A 268 -24.84 -7.24 7.37
N THR A 269 -24.46 -6.02 7.73
CA THR A 269 -24.89 -4.81 7.04
C THR A 269 -23.74 -4.22 6.26
N LYS A 270 -24.02 -3.70 5.07
CA LYS A 270 -23.00 -3.18 4.18
C LYS A 270 -22.69 -1.72 4.52
N ILE A 271 -21.45 -1.45 4.91
CA ILE A 271 -20.98 -0.09 5.21
C ILE A 271 -20.56 0.62 3.91
N ASN A 272 -19.75 -0.07 3.09
CA ASN A 272 -19.17 0.51 1.87
C ASN A 272 -18.74 -0.59 0.92
N GLU A 273 -18.74 -0.28 -0.38
CA GLU A 273 -18.23 -1.17 -1.42
C GLU A 273 -17.50 -0.39 -2.50
N LYS A 274 -16.34 -0.91 -2.90
CA LYS A 274 -15.58 -0.46 -4.07
C LYS A 274 -15.48 -1.60 -5.07
N LYS A 275 -16.06 -1.37 -6.23
CA LYS A 275 -16.09 -2.29 -7.37
C LYS A 275 -15.02 -1.88 -8.38
N TYR A 276 -14.16 -2.81 -8.80
CA TYR A 276 -13.20 -2.58 -9.86
C TYR A 276 -13.59 -3.42 -11.08
N LYS A 277 -13.98 -2.74 -12.17
CA LYS A 277 -14.20 -3.38 -13.47
C LYS A 277 -12.87 -3.52 -14.20
N LYS A 278 -12.69 -4.64 -14.90
CA LYS A 278 -11.58 -4.84 -15.85
C LYS A 278 -11.64 -3.82 -16.98
#